data_AF-A0A496VMP5-F1
#
_entry.id   AF-A0A496VMP5-F1
#
_cell.length_a   1.000
_cell.length_b   1.000
_cell.length_c   1.000
_cell.angle_alpha   90.00
_cell.angle_beta   90.00
_cell.angle_gamma   90.00
#
_symmetry.space_group_name_H-M   'P 1'
#
loop_
_entity.id
_entity.type
_entity.pdbx_description
1 polymer ?
#
loop_
_entity_poly.entity_id
_entity_poly.type
_entity_poly.pdbx_seq_one_letter_code
_entity_poly.pdbx_strand_id
1 'polypeptide(L)'
;MKNIALGEQLTFLLTQRGVNEATILAQAVSKGISLLYQEAITEAYLLGTISREEALKTLGADTLEEIEYQRDALKRDVEWGLSND
;
A
#
# COMPACT_ATOMS: atom_id res chain seq x y z
N MET A 1 -0.05 7.68 19.16
CA MET A 1 -0.72 6.37 19.33
C MET A 1 0.09 5.56 20.33
N LYS A 2 -0.54 4.89 21.30
CA LYS A 2 0.18 3.93 22.15
C LYS A 2 0.72 2.80 21.26
N ASN A 3 2.01 2.51 21.35
CA ASN A 3 2.59 1.33 20.71
C ASN A 3 2.14 0.11 21.54
N ILE A 4 1.02 -0.48 21.13
CA ILE A 4 0.48 -1.70 21.72
C ILE A 4 1.29 -2.86 21.16
N ALA A 5 1.83 -3.71 22.03
CA ALA A 5 2.63 -4.85 21.61
C ALA A 5 1.81 -5.79 20.70
N LEU A 6 2.44 -6.42 19.72
CA LEU A 6 1.77 -7.33 18.77
C LEU A 6 0.98 -8.44 19.50
N GLY A 7 1.52 -8.96 20.60
CA GLY A 7 0.85 -9.96 21.44
C GLY A 7 -0.44 -9.45 22.10
N GLU A 8 -0.48 -8.18 22.51
CA GLU A 8 -1.69 -7.57 23.07
C GLU A 8 -2.76 -7.38 21.99
N GLN A 9 -2.36 -6.99 20.77
CA GLN A 9 -3.27 -6.90 19.62
C GLN A 9 -3.85 -8.26 19.25
N LEU A 10 -3.00 -9.30 19.21
CA LEU A 10 -3.43 -10.67 18.90
C LEU A 10 -4.40 -11.21 19.97
N THR A 11 -4.08 -11.01 21.25
CA THR A 11 -4.94 -11.40 22.38
C THR A 11 -6.32 -10.73 22.29
N PHE A 12 -6.36 -9.44 21.97
CA PHE A 12 -7.60 -8.71 21.74
C PHE A 12 -8.42 -9.32 20.59
N LEU A 13 -7.78 -9.61 19.45
CA LEU A 13 -8.45 -10.18 18.29
C LEU A 13 -9.00 -11.59 18.56
N LEU A 14 -8.24 -12.43 19.28
CA LEU A 14 -8.68 -13.76 19.72
C LEU A 14 -9.94 -13.67 20.57
N THR A 15 -9.90 -12.78 21.56
CA THR A 15 -11.00 -12.58 22.52
C THR A 15 -12.26 -12.05 21.83
N GLN A 16 -12.11 -11.09 20.92
CA GLN A 16 -13.25 -10.40 20.30
C GLN A 16 -13.90 -11.20 19.16
N ARG A 17 -13.13 -12.03 18.45
CA ARG A 17 -13.61 -12.73 17.24
C ARG A 17 -13.92 -14.22 17.46
N GLY A 18 -13.46 -14.82 18.56
CA GLY A 18 -13.70 -16.24 18.85
C GLY A 18 -13.10 -17.21 17.82
N VAL A 19 -12.15 -16.75 17.01
CA VAL A 19 -11.39 -17.58 16.05
C VAL A 19 -10.05 -17.97 16.65
N ASN A 20 -9.47 -19.08 16.21
CA ASN A 20 -8.17 -19.51 16.72
C ASN A 20 -7.00 -18.63 16.22
N GLU A 21 -5.88 -18.72 16.92
CA GLU A 21 -4.67 -17.94 16.66
C GLU A 21 -4.13 -18.13 15.23
N ALA A 22 -4.08 -19.38 14.76
CA ALA A 22 -3.61 -19.70 13.41
C ALA A 22 -4.42 -18.98 12.32
N THR A 23 -5.74 -18.83 12.51
CA THR A 23 -6.61 -18.12 11.58
C THR A 23 -6.29 -16.64 11.53
N ILE A 24 -6.08 -16.01 12.69
CA ILE A 24 -5.74 -14.59 12.78
C ILE A 24 -4.38 -14.32 12.16
N LEU A 25 -3.39 -15.17 12.46
CA LEU A 25 -2.05 -15.06 11.89
C LEU A 25 -2.07 -15.26 10.37
N ALA A 26 -2.81 -16.25 9.86
CA ALA A 26 -2.95 -16.45 8.41
C ALA A 26 -3.59 -15.23 7.72
N GLN A 27 -4.62 -14.63 8.33
CA GLN A 27 -5.23 -13.40 7.83
C GLN A 27 -4.25 -12.23 7.87
N ALA A 28 -3.48 -12.08 8.95
CA ALA A 28 -2.48 -11.02 9.07
C ALA A 28 -1.39 -11.15 8.00
N VAL A 29 -0.87 -12.36 7.79
CA VAL A 29 0.13 -12.66 6.75
C VAL A 29 -0.45 -12.39 5.35
N SER A 30 -1.66 -12.88 5.05
CA SER A 30 -2.30 -12.66 3.75
C SER A 30 -2.51 -11.17 3.46
N LYS A 31 -2.99 -10.40 4.44
CA LYS A 31 -3.14 -8.94 4.31
C LYS A 31 -1.80 -8.23 4.15
N GLY A 32 -0.79 -8.64 4.93
CA GLY A 32 0.56 -8.10 4.82
C GLY A 32 1.17 -8.33 3.44
N ILE A 33 1.08 -9.54 2.91
CA ILE A 33 1.55 -9.86 1.55
C ILE A 33 0.81 -9.03 0.50
N SER A 34 -0.52 -8.90 0.63
CA SER A 34 -1.33 -8.11 -0.31
C SER A 34 -0.90 -6.63 -0.32
N LEU A 35 -0.63 -6.05 0.85
CA LEU A 35 -0.14 -4.68 0.98
C LEU A 35 1.25 -4.52 0.33
N LEU A 36 2.20 -5.38 0.70
CA LEU A 36 3.56 -5.35 0.15
C LEU A 36 3.57 -5.53 -1.37
N TYR A 37 2.65 -6.35 -1.90
CA TYR A 37 2.51 -6.53 -3.33
C TYR A 37 1.98 -5.28 -4.03
N GLN A 38 0.99 -4.59 -3.46
CA GLN A 38 0.50 -3.31 -3.99
C GLN A 38 1.58 -2.23 -3.98
N GLU A 39 2.37 -2.14 -2.91
CA GLU A 39 3.52 -1.23 -2.81
C GLU A 39 4.55 -1.51 -3.91
N ALA A 40 4.93 -2.78 -4.10
CA ALA A 40 5.90 -3.17 -5.13
C ALA A 40 5.41 -2.86 -6.56
N ILE A 41 4.11 -3.08 -6.85
CA ILE A 41 3.51 -2.75 -8.16
C ILE A 41 3.48 -1.23 -8.37
N THR A 42 3.18 -0.47 -7.32
CA THR A 42 3.18 1.01 -7.37
C THR A 42 4.58 1.54 -7.68
N GLU A 43 5.59 1.05 -6.98
CA GLU A 43 6.99 1.40 -7.22
C GLU A 43 7.41 1.04 -8.65
N ALA A 44 7.13 -0.20 -9.08
CA ALA A 44 7.44 -0.65 -10.42
C ALA A 44 6.78 0.21 -11.51
N TYR A 45 5.52 0.61 -11.31
CA TYR A 45 4.82 1.49 -12.24
C TYR A 45 5.46 2.88 -12.31
N LEU A 46 5.75 3.48 -11.15
CA LEU A 46 6.36 4.81 -11.07
C LEU A 46 7.79 4.85 -11.65
N LEU A 47 8.54 3.75 -11.51
CA LEU A 47 9.86 3.58 -12.13
C LEU A 47 9.80 3.18 -13.61
N GLY A 48 8.60 2.94 -14.17
CA GLY A 48 8.40 2.56 -15.56
C GLY A 48 8.88 1.14 -15.89
N THR A 49 9.02 0.26 -14.89
CA THR A 49 9.43 -1.13 -15.08
C THR A 49 8.26 -2.06 -15.42
N ILE A 50 7.02 -1.59 -15.21
CA ILE A 50 5.79 -2.23 -15.69
C ILE A 50 4.92 -1.24 -16.46
N SER A 51 4.05 -1.76 -17.31
CA SER A 51 3.09 -0.96 -18.06
C SER A 51 1.93 -0.47 -17.20
N ARG A 52 1.24 0.57 -17.69
CA ARG A 52 -0.01 1.06 -17.09
C ARG A 52 -1.09 -0.03 -17.06
N GLU A 53 -1.16 -0.89 -18.07
CA GLU A 53 -2.14 -2.00 -18.12
C GLU A 53 -1.89 -3.03 -17.02
N GLU A 54 -0.63 -3.40 -16.79
CA GLU A 54 -0.24 -4.30 -15.70
C GLU A 54 -0.53 -3.70 -14.32
N ALA A 55 -0.25 -2.40 -14.14
CA ALA A 55 -0.59 -1.68 -12.92
C ALA A 55 -2.11 -1.64 -12.69
N LEU A 56 -2.89 -1.32 -13.74
CA LEU A 56 -4.34 -1.22 -13.69
C LEU A 56 -4.99 -2.55 -13.27
N LYS A 57 -4.49 -3.67 -13.80
CA LYS A 57 -5.02 -5.00 -13.47
C LYS A 57 -4.93 -5.33 -11.98
N THR A 58 -3.92 -4.79 -11.30
CA THR A 58 -3.62 -5.13 -9.90
C THR A 58 -4.14 -4.08 -8.93
N LEU A 59 -3.92 -2.80 -9.24
CA LEU A 59 -4.27 -1.68 -8.37
C LEU A 59 -5.72 -1.23 -8.55
N GLY A 60 -6.32 -1.47 -9.73
CA GLY A 60 -7.61 -0.90 -10.10
C GLY A 60 -7.49 0.55 -10.58
N ALA A 61 -8.57 1.05 -11.18
CA ALA A 61 -8.59 2.36 -11.82
C ALA A 61 -8.40 3.49 -10.79
N ASP A 62 -9.20 3.50 -9.73
CA ASP A 62 -9.19 4.57 -8.72
C ASP A 62 -7.80 4.76 -8.08
N THR A 63 -7.15 3.66 -7.67
CA THR A 63 -5.82 3.73 -7.06
C THR A 63 -4.76 4.17 -8.06
N LEU A 64 -4.84 3.70 -9.31
CA LEU A 64 -3.89 4.08 -10.35
C LEU A 64 -4.02 5.56 -10.71
N GLU A 65 -5.24 6.07 -10.84
CA GLU A 65 -5.51 7.49 -11.12
C GLU A 65 -4.97 8.40 -10.02
N GLU A 66 -5.14 8.02 -8.75
CA GLU A 66 -4.58 8.78 -7.62
C GLU A 66 -3.04 8.80 -7.64
N ILE A 67 -2.41 7.66 -7.92
CA ILE A 67 -0.93 7.56 -8.05
C ILE A 67 -0.43 8.45 -9.20
N GLU A 68 -1.11 8.41 -10.35
CA GLU A 68 -0.78 9.24 -11.52
C GLU A 68 -0.93 10.73 -11.20
N TYR A 69 -2.02 11.11 -10.54
CA TYR A 69 -2.27 12.48 -10.09
C TYR A 69 -1.17 12.99 -9.15
N GLN A 70 -0.81 12.21 -8.13
CA GLN A 70 0.24 12.58 -7.18
C GLN A 70 1.62 12.69 -7.85
N ARG A 71 1.96 11.75 -8.74
CA ARG A 71 3.20 11.80 -9.53
C ARG A 71 3.27 13.09 -10.35
N ASP A 72 2.20 13.46 -11.04
CA ASP A 72 2.18 14.61 -11.93
C ASP A 72 2.07 15.95 -11.17
N ALA A 73 1.50 15.95 -9.97
CA ALA A 73 1.61 17.07 -9.04
C ALA A 73 3.07 17.28 -8.58
N LEU A 74 3.74 16.23 -8.12
CA LEU A 74 5.14 16.30 -7.70
C LEU A 74 6.07 16.79 -8.81
N LYS A 75 5.88 16.29 -10.04
CA LYS A 75 6.65 16.75 -11.21
C LYS A 75 6.50 18.25 -11.44
N ARG A 76 5.27 18.77 -11.39
CA ARG A 76 5.01 20.21 -11.54
C ARG A 76 5.68 21.04 -10.45
N ASP A 77 5.66 20.56 -9.20
CA ASP A 77 6.32 21.25 -8.09
C ASP A 77 7.85 21.30 -8.26
N VAL A 78 8.45 20.21 -8.72
CA VAL A 78 9.89 20.16 -9.04
C VAL A 78 10.24 21.10 -10.21
N GLU A 79 9.47 21.07 -11.29
CA GLU A 79 9.65 21.95 -12.45
C GLU A 79 9.52 23.44 -12.06
N TRP A 80 8.55 23.76 -11.20
CA TRP A 80 8.37 25.10 -10.66
C TRP A 80 9.58 25.54 -9.84
N GLY A 81 10.12 24.67 -8.99
CA GLY A 81 11.32 24.95 -8.20
C GLY A 81 12.56 25.20 -9.06
N LEU A 82 12.73 24.42 -10.14
CA LEU A 82 13.87 24.57 -11.06
C LEU A 82 13.76 25.78 -12.00
N SER A 83 12.55 26.29 -12.27
CA SER A 83 12.31 27.39 -13.20
C SER A 83 12.29 28.77 -12.52
N ASN A 84 12.25 28.82 -11.19
CA ASN A 84 12.20 30.06 -10.40
C ASN A 84 13.50 30.34 -9.60
N ASP A 85 14.60 29.67 -9.97
CA ASP A 85 15.97 29.99 -9.54
C ASP A 85 16.73 30.82 -10.60
#